data_AF-A0A3M0Y2U5-F1
#
_entry.id   AF-A0A3M0Y2U5-F1
#
_cell.length_a   1.000
_cell.length_b   1.000
_cell.length_c   1.000
_cell.angle_alpha   90.00
_cell.angle_beta   90.00
_cell.angle_gamma   90.00
#
_symmetry.space_group_name_H-M   'P 1'
#
loop_
_entity.id
_entity.type
_entity.pdbx_description
1 polymer ?
#
loop_
_entity_poly.entity_id
_entity_poly.type
_entity_poly.pdbx_seq_one_letter_code
_entity_poly.pdbx_strand_id
1 'polypeptide(L)'
;MARLDRYLLRECVSFFLLALGVTTAILLLDKLPWLVSLTLRHRLSFSTFLRFLGYILLTLSSLSVPIAFLIGGTLTFNRLALDNEYTALQAAGVSFYRLIAPLLALACLLYVVVGLLQMYAAPWGFRMIRQLFFEVAQRRALFHLRPQEFNDTFKGLVLYVERISPEQRLEGVFIADLRTPVPRILTARTGAILRHTSAQQVILRLEHGVMHHYLPTQKRYQLFHFRRYDIVLELDTRLGQHIGRAPRPRELFPTQLLQVIRQRQVQRKPYLRYVLFWHRGFALPFACLIFAGLGPALGVVPPRLGRSGGYVIS
;
A
#
# COMPACT_ATOMS: atom_id res chain seq x y z
N MET A 1 -18.92 17.97 -37.30
CA MET A 1 -17.65 17.97 -36.56
C MET A 1 -17.86 17.65 -35.08
N ALA A 2 -18.42 18.55 -34.25
CA ALA A 2 -18.63 18.29 -32.81
C ALA A 2 -19.48 17.04 -32.46
N ARG A 3 -20.36 16.60 -33.37
CA ARG A 3 -21.13 15.36 -33.21
C ARG A 3 -20.26 14.10 -33.26
N LEU A 4 -19.27 14.05 -34.16
CA LEU A 4 -18.32 12.93 -34.26
C LEU A 4 -17.42 12.88 -33.04
N ASP A 5 -16.90 14.04 -32.61
CA ASP A 5 -16.06 14.15 -31.42
C ASP A 5 -16.81 13.67 -30.17
N ARG A 6 -18.08 14.07 -30.01
CA ARG A 6 -18.94 13.62 -28.89
C ARG A 6 -19.28 12.13 -28.96
N TYR A 7 -19.48 11.59 -30.17
CA TYR A 7 -19.72 10.17 -30.38
C TYR A 7 -18.50 9.34 -29.96
N LEU A 8 -17.32 9.67 -30.48
CA LEU A 8 -16.06 9.01 -30.14
C LEU A 8 -15.75 9.09 -28.64
N LEU A 9 -15.93 10.26 -28.02
CA LEU A 9 -15.71 10.43 -26.58
C LEU A 9 -16.68 9.58 -25.75
N ARG A 10 -17.96 9.55 -26.11
CA ARG A 10 -18.96 8.77 -25.38
C ARG A 10 -18.64 7.28 -25.46
N GLU A 11 -18.28 6.80 -26.63
CA GLU A 11 -17.91 5.40 -26.87
C GLU A 11 -16.62 5.04 -26.10
N CYS A 12 -15.61 5.91 -26.17
CA CYS A 12 -14.35 5.74 -25.44
C CYS A 12 -14.54 5.74 -23.93
N VAL A 13 -15.31 6.67 -23.38
CA VAL A 13 -15.60 6.72 -21.95
C VAL A 13 -16.36 5.48 -21.49
N SER A 14 -17.30 4.97 -22.29
CA SER A 14 -18.04 3.73 -21.97
C SER A 14 -17.10 2.54 -21.84
N PHE A 15 -16.27 2.28 -22.86
CA PHE A 15 -15.29 1.18 -22.81
C PHE A 15 -14.21 1.39 -21.77
N PHE A 16 -13.76 2.63 -21.57
CA PHE A 16 -12.82 2.99 -20.51
C PHE A 16 -13.36 2.65 -19.12
N LEU A 17 -14.61 3.00 -18.80
CA LEU A 17 -15.20 2.71 -17.49
C LEU A 17 -15.36 1.20 -17.25
N LEU A 18 -15.76 0.45 -18.27
CA LEU A 18 -15.81 -1.01 -18.21
C LEU A 18 -14.40 -1.60 -17.98
N ALA A 19 -13.42 -1.17 -18.78
CA ALA A 19 -12.04 -1.59 -18.63
C ALA A 19 -11.46 -1.19 -17.27
N LEU A 20 -11.84 -0.05 -16.71
CA LEU A 20 -11.43 0.41 -15.39
C LEU A 20 -11.96 -0.49 -14.28
N GLY A 21 -13.23 -0.90 -14.36
CA GLY A 21 -13.82 -1.87 -13.43
C GLY A 21 -13.08 -3.21 -13.47
N VAL A 22 -12.87 -3.75 -14.67
CA VAL A 22 -12.20 -5.05 -14.87
C VAL A 22 -10.74 -5.00 -14.41
N THR A 23 -9.97 -4.00 -14.85
CA THR A 23 -8.55 -3.87 -14.46
C THR A 23 -8.39 -3.63 -12.96
N THR A 24 -9.26 -2.82 -12.35
CA THR A 24 -9.25 -2.61 -10.90
C THR A 24 -9.57 -3.90 -10.15
N ALA A 25 -10.55 -4.69 -10.62
CA ALA A 25 -10.86 -5.99 -10.04
C ALA A 25 -9.67 -6.96 -10.15
N ILE A 26 -9.03 -7.05 -11.31
CA ILE A 26 -7.85 -7.90 -11.52
C ILE A 26 -6.69 -7.49 -10.60
N LEU A 27 -6.41 -6.19 -10.50
CA LEU A 27 -5.36 -5.69 -9.59
C LEU A 27 -5.71 -5.90 -8.11
N LEU A 28 -7.00 -5.90 -7.77
CA LEU A 28 -7.47 -6.19 -6.42
C LEU A 28 -7.30 -7.68 -6.07
N LEU A 29 -7.49 -8.59 -7.03
CA LEU A 29 -7.25 -10.02 -6.83
C LEU A 29 -5.81 -10.32 -6.40
N ASP A 30 -4.83 -9.60 -6.94
CA ASP A 30 -3.42 -9.71 -6.50
C ASP A 30 -3.24 -9.32 -5.00
N LYS A 31 -4.09 -8.44 -4.46
CA LYS A 31 -4.06 -8.05 -3.05
C LYS A 31 -4.94 -8.91 -2.16
N LEU A 32 -5.79 -9.75 -2.74
CA LEU A 32 -6.76 -10.56 -2.02
C LEU A 32 -6.10 -11.51 -1.00
N PRO A 33 -4.99 -12.22 -1.29
CA PRO A 33 -4.35 -13.10 -0.30
C PRO A 33 -3.91 -12.34 0.96
N TRP A 34 -3.41 -11.12 0.78
CA TRP A 34 -3.01 -10.26 1.89
C TRP A 34 -4.23 -9.81 2.71
N LEU A 35 -5.30 -9.35 2.06
CA LEU A 35 -6.58 -8.98 2.70
C LEU A 35 -7.20 -10.17 3.46
N VAL A 36 -7.27 -11.35 2.85
CA VAL A 36 -7.81 -12.57 3.47
C VAL A 36 -6.97 -12.97 4.67
N SER A 37 -5.64 -12.94 4.54
CA SER A 37 -4.75 -13.24 5.67
C SER A 37 -4.96 -12.28 6.85
N LEU A 38 -5.26 -11.01 6.55
CA LEU A 38 -5.59 -9.99 7.55
C LEU A 38 -6.92 -10.30 8.24
N THR A 39 -7.95 -10.62 7.46
CA THR A 39 -9.30 -10.90 8.00
C THR A 39 -9.34 -12.19 8.80
N LEU A 40 -8.75 -13.28 8.31
CA LEU A 40 -8.78 -14.59 8.98
C LEU A 40 -7.91 -14.60 10.25
N ARG A 41 -6.67 -14.09 10.16
CA ARG A 41 -5.75 -14.08 11.32
C ARG A 41 -6.17 -13.05 12.37
N HIS A 42 -6.78 -11.94 11.94
CA HIS A 42 -7.08 -10.82 12.83
C HIS A 42 -8.57 -10.53 13.00
N ARG A 43 -9.47 -11.49 12.71
CA ARG A 43 -10.97 -11.38 12.80
C ARG A 43 -11.44 -9.94 12.79
N LEU A 44 -11.19 -9.28 11.66
CA LEU A 44 -11.44 -7.85 11.52
C LEU A 44 -12.94 -7.58 11.56
N SER A 45 -13.35 -6.47 12.18
CA SER A 45 -14.71 -5.96 12.00
C SER A 45 -14.94 -5.65 10.53
N PHE A 46 -16.17 -5.89 10.04
CA PHE A 46 -16.56 -5.60 8.66
C PHE A 46 -16.28 -4.14 8.26
N SER A 47 -16.50 -3.20 9.18
CA SER A 47 -16.18 -1.79 8.97
C SER A 47 -14.69 -1.55 8.69
N THR A 48 -13.81 -2.18 9.47
CA THR A 48 -12.34 -2.07 9.29
C THR A 48 -11.90 -2.67 7.96
N PHE A 49 -12.49 -3.80 7.55
CA PHE A 49 -12.25 -4.39 6.25
C PHE A 49 -12.61 -3.45 5.10
N LEU A 50 -13.79 -2.80 5.17
CA LEU A 50 -14.24 -1.87 4.15
C LEU A 50 -13.33 -0.64 4.03
N ARG A 51 -12.78 -0.15 5.16
CA ARG A 51 -11.79 0.93 5.17
C ARG A 51 -10.48 0.50 4.48
N PHE A 52 -9.96 -0.69 4.77
CA PHE A 52 -8.80 -1.22 4.04
C PHE A 52 -9.06 -1.30 2.54
N LEU A 53 -10.21 -1.84 2.16
CA LEU A 53 -10.60 -1.97 0.76
C LEU A 53 -10.62 -0.61 0.06
N GLY A 54 -11.27 0.40 0.66
CA GLY A 54 -11.34 1.75 0.12
C GLY A 54 -9.96 2.38 -0.09
N TYR A 55 -9.05 2.28 0.88
CA TYR A 55 -7.70 2.82 0.73
C TYR A 55 -6.87 2.06 -0.31
N ILE A 56 -7.07 0.75 -0.46
CA ILE A 56 -6.40 -0.05 -1.49
C ILE A 56 -6.90 0.35 -2.88
N LEU A 57 -8.22 0.50 -3.05
CA LEU A 57 -8.81 0.95 -4.32
C LEU A 57 -8.28 2.32 -4.73
N LEU A 58 -8.19 3.27 -3.79
CA LEU A 58 -7.61 4.60 -4.04
C LEU A 58 -6.14 4.52 -4.47
N THR A 59 -5.42 3.52 -3.96
CA THR A 59 -4.01 3.31 -4.31
C THR A 59 -3.84 2.64 -5.67
N LEU A 60 -4.74 1.70 -6.01
CA LEU A 60 -4.74 0.97 -7.27
C LEU A 60 -5.19 1.84 -8.45
N SER A 61 -6.06 2.83 -8.21
CA SER A 61 -6.60 3.72 -9.25
C SER A 61 -5.51 4.45 -10.05
N SER A 62 -4.38 4.78 -9.39
CA SER A 62 -3.24 5.43 -10.05
C SER A 62 -2.60 4.55 -11.15
N LEU A 63 -2.76 3.23 -11.07
CA LEU A 63 -2.26 2.27 -12.07
C LEU A 63 -3.37 1.74 -12.98
N SER A 64 -4.59 1.56 -12.47
CA SER A 64 -5.69 1.03 -13.28
C SER A 64 -6.17 2.03 -14.34
N VAL A 65 -6.14 3.33 -14.06
CA VAL A 65 -6.61 4.36 -15.01
C VAL A 65 -5.83 4.36 -16.34
N PRO A 66 -4.47 4.43 -16.37
CA PRO A 66 -3.74 4.36 -17.63
C PRO A 66 -3.99 3.07 -18.42
N ILE A 67 -4.01 1.91 -17.74
CA ILE A 67 -4.23 0.61 -18.37
C ILE A 67 -5.64 0.53 -18.96
N ALA A 68 -6.65 0.98 -18.20
CA ALA A 68 -8.02 1.03 -18.66
C ALA A 68 -8.21 1.98 -19.83
N PHE A 69 -7.47 3.10 -19.86
CA PHE A 69 -7.53 4.06 -20.97
C PHE A 69 -6.97 3.47 -22.27
N LEU A 70 -5.86 2.73 -22.19
CA LEU A 70 -5.34 1.99 -23.33
C LEU A 70 -6.38 1.00 -23.87
N ILE A 71 -6.92 0.15 -23.00
CA ILE A 71 -7.92 -0.86 -23.38
C ILE A 71 -9.17 -0.19 -23.96
N GLY A 72 -9.68 0.85 -23.31
CA GLY A 72 -10.84 1.61 -23.77
C GLY A 72 -10.63 2.22 -25.16
N GLY A 73 -9.49 2.88 -25.38
CA GLY A 73 -9.12 3.44 -26.68
C GLY A 73 -9.00 2.38 -27.77
N THR A 74 -8.35 1.24 -27.47
CA THR A 74 -8.24 0.12 -28.40
C THR A 74 -9.61 -0.45 -28.75
N LEU A 75 -10.49 -0.69 -27.77
CA LEU A 75 -11.82 -1.24 -28.00
C LEU A 75 -12.72 -0.30 -28.80
N THR A 76 -12.64 1.01 -28.57
CA THR A 76 -13.37 2.01 -29.36
C THR A 76 -12.99 1.91 -30.84
N PHE A 77 -11.70 1.95 -31.15
CA PHE A 77 -11.24 1.89 -32.55
C PHE A 77 -11.45 0.51 -33.17
N ASN A 78 -11.36 -0.55 -32.37
CA ASN A 78 -11.69 -1.91 -32.80
C ASN A 78 -13.16 -2.02 -33.21
N ARG A 79 -14.08 -1.49 -32.40
CA ARG A 79 -15.51 -1.44 -32.74
C ARG A 79 -15.75 -0.63 -34.01
N LEU A 80 -15.16 0.56 -34.14
CA LEU A 80 -15.26 1.37 -35.37
C LEU A 80 -14.76 0.63 -36.61
N ALA A 81 -13.71 -0.17 -36.47
CA ALA A 81 -13.18 -0.97 -37.58
C ALA A 81 -14.10 -2.15 -37.94
N LEU A 82 -14.66 -2.84 -36.94
CA LEU A 82 -15.59 -3.95 -37.13
C LEU A 82 -16.92 -3.52 -37.76
N ASP A 83 -17.44 -2.37 -37.35
CA ASP A 83 -18.70 -1.81 -37.86
C ASP A 83 -18.50 -1.10 -39.22
N ASN A 84 -17.30 -1.15 -39.82
CA ASN A 84 -16.89 -0.41 -41.03
C ASN A 84 -17.08 1.13 -40.93
N GLU A 85 -17.29 1.68 -39.73
CA GLU A 85 -17.38 3.12 -39.51
C GLU A 85 -16.03 3.79 -39.78
N TYR A 86 -14.93 3.12 -39.40
CA TYR A 86 -13.57 3.63 -39.65
C TYR A 86 -13.26 3.78 -41.14
N THR A 87 -13.61 2.77 -41.96
CA THR A 87 -13.39 2.80 -43.41
C THR A 87 -14.29 3.81 -44.09
N ALA A 88 -15.54 3.95 -43.64
CA ALA A 88 -16.46 4.98 -44.13
C ALA A 88 -15.95 6.41 -43.83
N LEU A 89 -15.43 6.65 -42.62
CA LEU A 89 -14.86 7.95 -42.23
C LEU A 89 -13.60 8.29 -43.04
N GLN A 90 -12.74 7.30 -43.31
CA GLN A 90 -11.57 7.48 -44.17
C GLN A 90 -11.98 7.78 -45.63
N ALA A 91 -12.99 7.10 -46.17
CA ALA A 91 -13.53 7.38 -47.50
C ALA A 91 -14.16 8.78 -47.60
N ALA A 92 -14.70 9.30 -46.50
CA ALA A 92 -15.19 10.67 -46.38
C ALA A 92 -14.06 11.73 -46.19
N GLY A 93 -12.78 11.32 -46.24
CA GLY A 93 -11.62 12.20 -46.12
C GLY A 93 -11.26 12.58 -44.68
N VAL A 94 -11.80 11.89 -43.67
CA VAL A 94 -11.45 12.16 -42.27
C VAL A 94 -10.12 11.49 -41.93
N SER A 95 -9.10 12.29 -41.64
CA SER A 95 -7.78 11.78 -41.29
C SER A 95 -7.76 11.06 -39.94
N PHE A 96 -6.85 10.08 -39.80
CA PHE A 96 -6.64 9.35 -38.54
C PHE A 96 -6.28 10.28 -37.37
N TYR A 97 -5.44 11.29 -37.61
CA TYR A 97 -5.07 12.30 -36.62
C TYR A 97 -6.29 13.08 -36.09
N ARG A 98 -7.29 13.33 -36.94
CA ARG A 98 -8.53 13.99 -36.52
C ARG A 98 -9.35 13.11 -35.58
N LEU A 99 -9.37 11.79 -35.80
CA LEU A 99 -10.07 10.82 -34.95
C LEU A 99 -9.39 10.68 -33.57
N ILE A 100 -8.07 10.83 -33.50
CA ILE A 100 -7.32 10.76 -32.23
C ILE A 100 -7.46 12.05 -31.40
N ALA A 101 -7.65 13.21 -32.03
CA ALA A 101 -7.74 14.51 -31.35
C ALA A 101 -8.68 14.53 -30.10
N PRO A 102 -9.92 14.01 -30.14
CA PRO A 102 -10.77 13.93 -28.95
C PRO A 102 -10.20 13.02 -27.85
N LEU A 103 -9.54 11.91 -28.22
CA LEU A 103 -8.89 11.02 -27.26
C LEU A 103 -7.66 11.68 -26.61
N LEU A 104 -6.90 12.50 -27.35
CA LEU A 104 -5.81 13.28 -26.79
C LEU A 104 -6.30 14.30 -25.75
N ALA A 105 -7.44 14.97 -26.01
CA ALA A 105 -8.05 15.86 -25.04
C ALA A 105 -8.44 15.12 -23.74
N LEU A 106 -9.04 13.94 -23.88
CA LEU A 106 -9.35 13.06 -22.74
C LEU A 106 -8.08 12.59 -22.02
N ALA A 107 -7.02 12.27 -22.75
CA ALA A 107 -5.74 11.84 -22.19
C ALA A 107 -5.05 12.96 -21.40
N CYS A 108 -5.13 14.21 -21.86
CA CYS A 108 -4.66 15.37 -21.10
C CYS A 108 -5.43 15.54 -19.78
N LEU A 109 -6.74 15.36 -19.79
CA LEU A 109 -7.54 15.36 -18.57
C LEU A 109 -7.11 14.23 -17.61
N LEU A 110 -6.95 13.01 -18.12
CA LEU A 110 -6.51 11.87 -17.33
C LEU A 110 -5.07 12.01 -16.82
N TYR A 111 -4.18 12.65 -17.58
CA TYR A 111 -2.82 12.99 -17.14
C TYR A 111 -2.86 13.81 -15.85
N VAL A 112 -3.68 14.86 -15.79
CA VAL A 112 -3.83 15.69 -14.60
C VAL A 112 -4.42 14.90 -13.44
N VAL A 113 -5.49 14.14 -13.69
CA VAL A 113 -6.17 13.32 -12.67
C VAL A 113 -5.24 12.27 -12.08
N VAL A 114 -4.55 11.49 -12.93
CA VAL A 114 -3.61 10.46 -12.49
C VAL A 114 -2.40 11.08 -11.79
N GLY A 115 -1.93 12.24 -12.25
CA GLY A 115 -0.88 13.01 -11.58
C GLY A 115 -1.26 13.38 -10.15
N LEU A 116 -2.47 13.91 -9.94
CA LEU A 116 -2.99 14.24 -8.61
C LEU A 116 -3.19 12.99 -7.74
N LEU A 117 -3.72 11.91 -8.31
CA LEU A 117 -3.85 10.63 -7.60
C LEU A 117 -2.49 10.11 -7.14
N GLN A 118 -1.49 10.13 -8.02
CA GLN A 118 -0.16 9.58 -7.74
C GLN A 118 0.62 10.43 -6.73
N MET A 119 0.46 11.76 -6.76
CA MET A 119 1.17 12.69 -5.88
C MET A 119 0.52 12.87 -4.51
N TYR A 120 -0.81 12.78 -4.40
CA TYR A 120 -1.52 13.10 -3.16
C TYR A 120 -2.34 11.92 -2.64
N ALA A 121 -3.23 11.36 -3.48
CA ALA A 121 -4.17 10.35 -3.04
C ALA A 121 -3.49 9.02 -2.68
N ALA A 122 -2.54 8.56 -3.50
CA ALA A 122 -1.83 7.31 -3.27
C ALA A 122 -0.94 7.37 -2.01
N PRO A 123 -0.10 8.41 -1.78
CA PRO A 123 0.64 8.54 -0.53
C PRO A 123 -0.27 8.61 0.70
N TRP A 124 -1.41 9.30 0.60
CA TRP A 124 -2.41 9.35 1.66
C TRP A 124 -3.03 7.97 1.92
N GLY A 125 -3.43 7.25 0.88
CA GLY A 125 -3.97 5.89 0.96
C GLY A 125 -2.98 4.92 1.61
N PHE A 126 -1.71 4.94 1.20
CA PHE A 126 -0.67 4.11 1.81
C PHE A 126 -0.45 4.43 3.29
N ARG A 127 -0.50 5.72 3.69
CA ARG A 127 -0.41 6.10 5.11
C ARG A 127 -1.59 5.58 5.91
N MET A 128 -2.80 5.72 5.38
CA MET A 128 -4.01 5.28 6.07
C MET A 128 -4.06 3.76 6.21
N ILE A 129 -3.67 3.01 5.16
CA ILE A 129 -3.49 1.55 5.25
C ILE A 129 -2.51 1.21 6.36
N ARG A 130 -1.36 1.90 6.40
CA ARG A 130 -0.33 1.65 7.41
C ARG A 130 -0.85 1.96 8.81
N GLN A 131 -1.49 3.11 9.03
CA GLN A 131 -2.09 3.48 10.32
C GLN A 131 -3.15 2.49 10.78
N LEU A 132 -4.09 2.13 9.89
CA LEU A 132 -5.15 1.17 10.21
C LEU A 132 -4.58 -0.21 10.55
N PHE A 133 -3.52 -0.61 9.86
CA PHE A 133 -2.78 -1.84 10.17
C PHE A 133 -2.15 -1.81 11.56
N PHE A 134 -1.56 -0.68 11.97
CA PHE A 134 -1.03 -0.52 13.33
C PHE A 134 -2.12 -0.59 14.39
N GLU A 135 -3.26 0.07 14.17
CA GLU A 135 -4.39 0.05 15.11
C GLU A 135 -4.92 -1.37 15.32
N VAL A 136 -5.06 -2.13 14.22
CA VAL A 136 -5.45 -3.53 14.25
C VAL A 136 -4.42 -4.38 15.01
N ALA A 137 -3.13 -4.20 14.70
CA ALA A 137 -2.06 -4.96 15.32
C ALA A 137 -1.97 -4.69 16.84
N GLN A 138 -2.13 -3.44 17.29
CA GLN A 138 -2.09 -3.07 18.70
C GLN A 138 -3.26 -3.67 19.48
N ARG A 139 -4.50 -3.51 18.96
CA ARG A 139 -5.69 -4.12 19.58
C ARG A 139 -5.48 -5.63 19.72
N ARG A 140 -4.94 -6.28 18.69
CA ARG A 140 -4.67 -7.73 18.67
C ARG A 140 -3.54 -8.16 19.58
N ALA A 141 -2.45 -7.40 19.72
CA ALA A 141 -1.36 -7.72 20.63
C ALA A 141 -1.88 -7.88 22.06
N LEU A 142 -2.81 -7.01 22.48
CA LEU A 142 -3.49 -7.13 23.77
C LEU A 142 -4.41 -8.37 23.85
N PHE A 143 -5.06 -8.76 22.75
CA PHE A 143 -5.93 -9.96 22.70
C PHE A 143 -5.17 -11.29 22.59
N HIS A 144 -3.93 -11.31 22.08
CA HIS A 144 -3.13 -12.54 22.01
C HIS A 144 -2.44 -12.87 23.32
N LEU A 145 -2.32 -11.90 24.24
CA LEU A 145 -1.88 -12.16 25.60
C LEU A 145 -2.99 -12.90 26.33
N ARG A 146 -2.80 -14.21 26.48
CA ARG A 146 -3.65 -15.02 27.35
C ARG A 146 -3.19 -14.82 28.79
N PRO A 147 -4.06 -14.32 29.68
CA PRO A 147 -3.71 -14.19 31.08
C PRO A 147 -3.41 -15.59 31.64
N GLN A 148 -2.49 -15.66 32.60
CA GLN A 148 -2.05 -16.89 33.26
C GLN A 148 -1.33 -17.91 32.35
N GLU A 149 -0.99 -17.55 31.12
CA GLU A 149 -0.16 -18.35 30.22
C GLU A 149 1.15 -17.63 29.90
N PHE A 150 2.21 -18.41 29.65
CA PHE A 150 3.47 -17.86 29.12
C PHE A 150 3.30 -17.66 27.61
N ASN A 151 3.32 -16.40 27.18
CA ASN A 151 3.15 -15.99 25.78
C ASN A 151 4.52 -15.67 25.16
N ASP A 152 4.84 -16.30 24.03
CA ASP A 152 6.08 -16.12 23.26
C ASP A 152 5.85 -15.26 21.98
N THR A 153 4.79 -14.44 21.98
CA THR A 153 4.33 -13.67 20.81
C THR A 153 5.35 -12.63 20.30
N PHE A 154 6.32 -12.24 21.14
CA PHE A 154 7.33 -11.24 20.82
C PHE A 154 8.71 -11.90 20.70
N LYS A 155 9.47 -11.51 19.68
CA LYS A 155 10.73 -12.19 19.38
C LYS A 155 11.72 -12.04 20.53
N GLY A 156 12.19 -13.18 21.05
CA GLY A 156 13.14 -13.23 22.16
C GLY A 156 12.60 -12.72 23.49
N LEU A 157 11.28 -12.61 23.66
CA LEU A 157 10.62 -12.26 24.92
C LEU A 157 9.56 -13.31 25.26
N VAL A 158 9.59 -13.80 26.49
CA VAL A 158 8.48 -14.57 27.07
C VAL A 158 7.75 -13.66 28.05
N LEU A 159 6.45 -13.47 27.84
CA LEU A 159 5.60 -12.60 28.65
C LEU A 159 4.56 -13.44 29.40
N TYR A 160 4.49 -13.26 30.70
CA TYR A 160 3.39 -13.76 31.54
C TYR A 160 2.67 -12.58 32.17
N VAL A 161 1.34 -12.64 32.16
CA VAL A 161 0.48 -11.61 32.75
C VAL A 161 -0.56 -12.31 33.59
N GLU A 162 -0.66 -11.94 34.87
CA GLU A 162 -1.61 -12.56 35.79
C GLU A 162 -3.05 -12.17 35.45
N ARG A 163 -3.29 -10.87 35.21
CA ARG A 163 -4.62 -10.35 34.86
C ARG A 163 -4.53 -9.20 33.88
N ILE A 164 -5.54 -9.11 33.01
CA ILE A 164 -5.74 -7.95 32.14
C ILE A 164 -7.01 -7.23 32.61
N SER A 165 -6.84 -5.99 33.04
CA SER A 165 -7.93 -5.11 33.50
C SER A 165 -8.81 -4.66 32.32
N PRO A 166 -10.10 -4.32 32.53
CA PRO A 166 -10.99 -3.79 31.49
C PRO A 166 -10.43 -2.55 30.77
N GLU A 167 -9.59 -1.77 31.47
CA GLU A 167 -8.89 -0.59 30.94
C GLU A 167 -7.64 -0.93 30.10
N GLN A 168 -7.43 -2.20 29.74
CA GLN A 168 -6.26 -2.70 29.00
C GLN A 168 -4.92 -2.49 29.73
N ARG A 169 -4.95 -2.39 31.06
CA ARG A 169 -3.75 -2.49 31.91
C ARG A 169 -3.45 -3.95 32.22
N LEU A 170 -2.17 -4.30 32.13
CA LEU A 170 -1.64 -5.59 32.53
C LEU A 170 -1.29 -5.51 34.02
N GLU A 171 -1.69 -6.51 34.79
CA GLU A 171 -1.39 -6.64 36.22
C GLU A 171 -0.57 -7.91 36.43
N GLY A 172 0.43 -7.84 37.31
CA GLY A 172 1.32 -8.97 37.58
C GLY A 172 2.09 -9.40 36.34
N VAL A 173 2.95 -8.51 35.83
CA VAL A 173 3.70 -8.74 34.59
C VAL A 173 5.05 -9.37 34.91
N PHE A 174 5.31 -10.52 34.29
CA PHE A 174 6.61 -11.19 34.30
C PHE A 174 7.15 -11.28 32.87
N ILE A 175 8.42 -10.95 32.70
CA ILE A 175 9.08 -10.95 31.38
C ILE A 175 10.43 -11.63 31.50
N ALA A 176 10.68 -12.61 30.65
CA ALA A 176 12.02 -13.12 30.40
C ALA A 176 12.53 -12.57 29.07
N ASP A 177 13.57 -11.75 29.12
CA ASP A 177 14.28 -11.23 27.96
C ASP A 177 15.43 -12.15 27.57
N LEU A 178 15.21 -12.88 26.48
CA LEU A 178 16.11 -13.87 25.88
C LEU A 178 16.91 -13.29 24.70
N ARG A 179 16.80 -11.98 24.44
CA ARG A 179 17.52 -11.33 23.32
C ARG A 179 19.03 -11.24 23.59
N THR A 180 19.44 -11.28 24.85
CA THR A 180 20.83 -11.27 25.30
C THR A 180 21.29 -12.70 25.65
N PRO A 181 22.59 -13.03 25.50
CA PRO A 181 23.13 -14.35 25.85
C PRO A 181 22.88 -14.75 27.30
N VAL A 182 22.74 -13.76 28.18
CA VAL A 182 22.30 -13.96 29.56
C VAL A 182 20.86 -13.46 29.68
N PRO A 183 19.91 -14.31 30.09
CA PRO A 183 18.52 -13.92 30.20
C PRO A 183 18.34 -12.90 31.32
N ARG A 184 17.54 -11.85 31.05
CA ARG A 184 17.15 -10.86 32.05
C ARG A 184 15.70 -11.10 32.44
N ILE A 185 15.42 -11.17 33.73
CA ILE A 185 14.06 -11.39 34.23
C ILE A 185 13.54 -10.05 34.75
N LEU A 186 12.36 -9.64 34.32
CA LEU A 186 11.69 -8.44 34.80
C LEU A 186 10.36 -8.82 35.43
N THR A 187 10.10 -8.28 36.61
CA THR A 187 8.80 -8.37 37.27
C THR A 187 8.27 -6.96 37.48
N ALA A 188 6.98 -6.74 37.23
CA ALA A 188 6.36 -5.44 37.42
C ALA A 188 4.93 -5.58 37.92
N ARG A 189 4.51 -4.65 38.77
CA ARG A 189 3.16 -4.66 39.32
C ARG A 189 2.12 -4.36 38.25
N THR A 190 2.40 -3.37 37.41
CA THR A 190 1.50 -2.96 36.32
C THR A 190 2.28 -2.77 35.02
N GLY A 191 1.61 -2.99 33.90
CA GLY A 191 2.13 -2.76 32.56
C GLY A 191 1.06 -2.17 31.65
N ALA A 192 1.49 -1.34 30.70
CA ALA A 192 0.62 -0.79 29.68
C ALA A 192 1.30 -0.84 28.31
N ILE A 193 0.58 -1.31 27.29
CA ILE A 193 1.06 -1.29 25.91
C ILE A 193 0.72 0.06 25.30
N LEU A 194 1.73 0.92 25.16
CA LEU A 194 1.59 2.28 24.66
C LEU A 194 2.15 2.40 23.24
N ARG A 195 1.63 3.39 22.51
CA ARG A 195 2.17 3.79 21.20
C ARG A 195 3.18 4.91 21.41
N HIS A 196 4.41 4.71 20.93
CA HIS A 196 5.36 5.81 20.84
C HIS A 196 5.09 6.61 19.55
N THR A 197 4.43 7.77 19.67
CA THR A 197 3.97 8.60 18.54
C THR A 197 5.11 9.00 17.59
N SER A 198 6.32 9.24 18.12
CA SER A 198 7.47 9.72 17.33
C SER A 198 8.22 8.61 16.58
N ALA A 199 8.12 7.36 17.02
CA ALA A 199 8.89 6.24 16.46
C ALA A 199 8.01 5.17 15.77
N GLN A 200 6.68 5.25 15.92
CA GLN A 200 5.75 4.27 15.36
C GLN A 200 6.09 2.84 15.79
N GLN A 201 6.52 2.72 17.05
CA GLN A 201 6.88 1.50 17.75
C GLN A 201 5.85 1.23 18.85
N VAL A 202 5.63 -0.05 19.14
CA VAL A 202 4.82 -0.50 20.25
C VAL A 202 5.76 -0.68 21.44
N ILE A 203 5.48 0.03 22.54
CA ILE A 203 6.27 -0.07 23.77
C ILE A 203 5.41 -0.71 24.86
N LEU A 204 6.02 -1.60 25.63
CA LEU A 204 5.47 -2.07 26.89
C LEU A 204 6.09 -1.24 28.00
N ARG A 205 5.28 -0.35 28.57
CA ARG A 205 5.67 0.44 29.74
C ARG A 205 5.33 -0.36 30.98
N LEU A 206 6.34 -0.71 31.75
CA LEU A 206 6.21 -1.35 33.05
C LEU A 206 6.32 -0.29 34.14
N GLU A 207 5.48 -0.37 35.16
CA GLU A 207 5.55 0.51 36.31
C GLU A 207 5.75 -0.30 37.60
N HIS A 208 6.59 0.24 38.48
CA HIS A 208 6.94 -0.34 39.78
C HIS A 208 7.38 -1.80 39.67
N GLY A 209 8.58 -2.00 39.14
CA GLY A 209 9.13 -3.32 38.90
C GLY A 209 10.57 -3.48 39.33
N VAL A 210 11.04 -4.72 39.24
CA VAL A 210 12.40 -5.15 39.56
C VAL A 210 12.95 -5.90 38.36
N MET A 211 14.14 -5.50 37.93
CA MET A 211 14.91 -6.23 36.93
C MET A 211 16.00 -7.03 37.63
N HIS A 212 15.96 -8.33 37.41
CA HIS A 212 16.92 -9.31 37.87
C HIS A 212 17.96 -9.50 36.78
N HIS A 213 19.20 -9.11 37.06
CA HIS A 213 20.32 -9.24 36.15
C HIS A 213 21.40 -10.11 36.80
N TYR A 214 21.65 -11.27 36.18
CA TYR A 214 22.72 -12.16 36.60
C TYR A 214 23.96 -11.91 35.74
N LEU A 215 25.12 -11.67 36.37
CA LEU A 215 26.39 -11.52 35.65
C LEU A 215 27.24 -12.78 35.84
N PRO A 216 27.26 -13.71 34.87
CA PRO A 216 27.95 -14.99 35.03
C PRO A 216 29.46 -14.84 35.24
N THR A 217 30.08 -13.82 34.63
CA THR A 217 31.53 -13.55 34.75
C THR A 217 31.97 -13.18 36.17
N GLN A 218 31.09 -12.57 36.95
CA GLN A 218 31.40 -12.12 38.33
C GLN A 218 30.67 -12.95 39.40
N LYS A 219 29.83 -13.92 39.01
CA LYS A 219 28.91 -14.64 39.91
C LYS A 219 28.10 -13.70 40.82
N ARG A 220 27.71 -12.53 40.30
CA ARG A 220 26.96 -11.51 41.04
C ARG A 220 25.55 -11.40 40.52
N TYR A 221 24.62 -11.23 41.46
CA TYR A 221 23.22 -10.98 41.18
C TYR A 221 22.89 -9.53 41.50
N GLN A 222 22.29 -8.83 40.54
CA GLN A 222 21.93 -7.43 40.68
C GLN A 222 20.42 -7.28 40.53
N LEU A 223 19.85 -6.50 41.45
CA LEU A 223 18.44 -6.12 41.47
C LEU A 223 18.34 -4.63 41.15
N PHE A 224 17.70 -4.30 40.03
CA PHE A 224 17.43 -2.93 39.65
C PHE A 224 15.96 -2.62 39.87
N HIS A 225 15.67 -1.79 40.87
CA HIS A 225 14.33 -1.27 41.10
C HIS A 225 14.07 -0.10 40.16
N PHE A 226 12.96 -0.17 39.41
CA PHE A 226 12.56 0.90 38.52
C PHE A 226 11.13 1.34 38.81
N ARG A 227 10.90 2.66 38.78
CA ARG A 227 9.55 3.22 38.81
C ARG A 227 8.86 3.06 37.46
N ARG A 228 9.60 3.27 36.37
CA ARG A 228 9.13 3.09 34.99
C ARG A 228 10.24 2.47 34.14
N TYR A 229 9.87 1.50 33.31
CA TYR A 229 10.78 0.87 32.36
C TYR A 229 10.04 0.57 31.06
N ASP A 230 10.56 1.08 29.95
CA ASP A 230 9.94 0.93 28.63
C ASP A 230 10.70 -0.12 27.81
N ILE A 231 10.01 -1.20 27.44
CA ILE A 231 10.54 -2.23 26.54
C ILE A 231 9.95 -2.04 25.15
N VAL A 232 10.80 -1.99 24.13
CA VAL A 232 10.35 -2.03 22.74
C VAL A 232 9.94 -3.46 22.39
N LEU A 233 8.66 -3.63 22.09
CA LEU A 233 8.09 -4.91 21.67
C LEU A 233 8.29 -5.06 20.16
N GLU A 234 9.14 -6.00 19.77
CA GLU A 234 9.25 -6.45 18.39
C GLU A 234 8.30 -7.64 18.19
N LEU A 235 7.17 -7.41 17.51
CA LEU A 235 6.27 -8.50 17.15
C LEU A 235 6.98 -9.44 16.17
N ASP A 236 7.07 -10.74 16.49
CA ASP A 236 7.75 -11.74 15.64
C ASP A 236 6.97 -12.07 14.35
N THR A 237 5.73 -11.60 14.27
CA THR A 237 4.95 -11.72 13.06
C THR A 237 5.45 -10.76 11.97
N ARG A 238 5.18 -11.07 10.68
CA ARG A 238 5.39 -10.14 9.54
C ARG A 238 4.81 -8.73 9.77
N LEU A 239 3.93 -8.58 10.77
CA LEU A 239 3.41 -7.33 11.32
C LEU A 239 4.50 -6.43 11.94
N GLY A 240 5.40 -6.95 12.80
CA GLY A 240 6.46 -6.17 13.46
C GLY A 240 7.49 -5.60 12.48
N GLN A 241 7.70 -6.27 11.34
CA GLN A 241 8.57 -5.78 10.26
C GLN A 241 8.08 -4.47 9.59
N HIS A 242 6.84 -4.02 9.85
CA HIS A 242 6.29 -2.77 9.33
C HIS A 242 6.19 -1.67 10.40
N ILE A 243 6.43 -2.05 11.67
CA ILE A 243 6.48 -1.22 12.87
C ILE A 243 7.89 -0.66 13.03
N GLY A 244 8.05 0.66 13.20
CA GLY A 244 9.36 1.32 13.32
C GLY A 244 10.25 1.41 12.07
N ARG A 245 9.88 0.84 10.91
CA ARG A 245 10.61 1.07 9.65
C ARG A 245 10.37 2.48 9.12
N ALA A 246 11.43 3.08 8.56
CA ALA A 246 11.34 4.37 7.88
C ALA A 246 10.23 4.35 6.81
N PRO A 247 9.48 5.46 6.64
CA PRO A 247 8.42 5.55 5.64
C PRO A 247 8.91 5.08 4.27
N ARG A 248 8.14 4.20 3.62
CA ARG A 248 8.47 3.75 2.26
C ARG A 248 8.33 4.94 1.29
N PRO A 249 9.05 4.96 0.16
CA PRO A 249 8.94 6.03 -0.83
C PRO A 249 7.49 6.32 -1.24
N ARG A 250 6.67 5.26 -1.35
CA ARG A 250 5.24 5.33 -1.70
C ARG A 250 4.32 5.98 -0.65
N GLU A 251 4.79 6.14 0.58
CA GLU A 251 4.04 6.80 1.67
C GLU A 251 4.37 8.30 1.77
N LEU A 252 5.37 8.78 1.03
CA LEU A 252 5.86 10.15 1.12
C LEU A 252 5.12 11.05 0.13
N PHE A 253 4.70 12.21 0.61
CA PHE A 253 4.25 13.29 -0.26
C PHE A 253 5.44 13.87 -1.05
N PRO A 254 5.21 14.53 -2.20
CA PRO A 254 6.28 15.04 -3.06
C PRO A 254 7.30 15.92 -2.32
N THR A 255 6.82 16.83 -1.47
CA THR A 255 7.68 17.72 -0.67
C THR A 255 8.58 16.95 0.30
N GLN A 256 8.00 15.96 1.00
CA GLN A 256 8.73 15.12 1.94
C GLN A 256 9.71 14.17 1.22
N LEU A 257 9.35 13.70 0.03
CA LEU A 257 10.19 12.85 -0.79
C LEU A 257 11.46 13.60 -1.23
N LEU A 258 11.32 14.84 -1.70
CA LEU A 258 12.46 15.71 -2.05
C LEU A 258 13.37 15.99 -0.85
N GLN A 259 12.78 16.27 0.33
CA GLN A 259 13.55 16.48 1.56
C GLN A 259 14.36 15.24 1.94
N VAL A 260 13.75 14.04 1.88
CA VAL A 260 14.43 12.77 2.19
C VAL A 260 15.54 12.47 1.18
N ILE A 261 15.34 12.77 -0.11
CA ILE A 261 16.38 12.63 -1.14
C ILE A 261 17.57 13.53 -0.80
N ARG A 262 17.33 14.82 -0.53
CA ARG A 262 18.38 15.79 -0.21
C ARG A 262 19.15 15.40 1.05
N GLN A 263 18.46 15.01 2.12
CA GLN A 263 19.10 14.57 3.37
C GLN A 263 19.93 13.30 3.18
N ARG A 264 19.43 12.30 2.45
CA ARG A 264 20.17 11.05 2.23
C ARG A 264 21.37 11.23 1.31
N GLN A 265 21.26 12.13 0.34
CA GLN A 265 22.38 12.52 -0.52
C GLN A 265 23.54 13.11 0.30
N VAL A 266 23.23 14.04 1.23
CA VAL A 266 24.22 14.59 2.16
C VAL A 266 24.84 13.51 3.05
N GLN A 267 24.02 12.56 3.53
CA GLN A 267 24.48 11.47 4.40
C GLN A 267 25.19 10.31 3.67
N ARG A 268 25.43 10.40 2.35
CA ARG A 268 25.96 9.31 1.49
C ARG A 268 25.23 7.96 1.67
N LYS A 269 23.95 7.99 2.04
CA LYS A 269 23.11 6.79 2.17
C LYS A 269 22.46 6.46 0.82
N PRO A 270 22.12 5.20 0.53
CA PRO A 270 21.46 4.84 -0.72
C PRO A 270 20.13 5.60 -0.86
N TYR A 271 20.05 6.47 -1.88
CA TYR A 271 18.92 7.34 -2.18
C TYR A 271 18.25 7.05 -3.53
N LEU A 272 18.88 6.24 -4.39
CA LEU A 272 18.40 5.89 -5.74
C LEU A 272 16.95 5.40 -5.75
N ARG A 273 16.53 4.61 -4.76
CA ARG A 273 15.14 4.12 -4.65
C ARG A 273 14.11 5.24 -4.55
N TYR A 274 14.45 6.37 -3.92
CA TYR A 274 13.56 7.51 -3.76
C TYR A 274 13.49 8.35 -5.05
N VAL A 275 14.63 8.50 -5.73
CA VAL A 275 14.71 9.18 -7.03
C VAL A 275 13.95 8.39 -8.10
N LEU A 276 14.09 7.06 -8.15
CA LEU A 276 13.32 6.21 -9.04
C LEU A 276 11.81 6.35 -8.80
N PHE A 277 11.38 6.44 -7.54
CA PHE A 277 9.98 6.65 -7.21
C PHE A 277 9.48 8.02 -7.68
N TRP A 278 10.29 9.07 -7.53
CA TRP A 278 9.98 10.40 -8.04
C TRP A 278 9.73 10.38 -9.55
N HIS A 279 10.65 9.80 -10.34
CA HIS A 279 10.48 9.70 -11.79
C HIS A 279 9.30 8.81 -12.19
N ARG A 280 9.07 7.70 -11.48
CA ARG A 280 7.88 6.85 -11.70
C ARG A 280 6.57 7.62 -11.48
N GLY A 281 6.57 8.58 -10.56
CA GLY A 281 5.43 9.46 -10.29
C GLY A 281 5.00 10.29 -11.51
N PHE A 282 5.94 10.68 -12.37
CA PHE A 282 5.66 11.42 -13.62
C PHE A 282 5.48 10.52 -14.83
N ALA A 283 6.15 9.36 -14.85
CA ALA A 283 6.06 8.41 -15.95
C ALA A 283 4.66 7.80 -16.10
N LEU A 284 3.98 7.48 -14.99
CA LEU A 284 2.65 6.86 -15.02
C LEU A 284 1.57 7.77 -15.63
N PRO A 285 1.42 9.05 -15.22
CA PRO A 285 0.53 9.98 -15.89
C PRO A 285 0.87 10.17 -17.37
N PHE A 286 2.17 10.24 -17.71
CA PHE A 286 2.62 10.41 -19.08
C PHE A 286 2.22 9.24 -20.00
N ALA A 287 2.10 8.04 -19.44
CA ALA A 287 1.61 6.87 -20.16
C ALA A 287 0.20 7.10 -20.75
N CYS A 288 -0.68 7.87 -20.09
CA CYS A 288 -2.00 8.20 -20.64
C CYS A 288 -1.91 8.90 -21.99
N LEU A 289 -0.96 9.82 -22.17
CA LEU A 289 -0.76 10.53 -23.43
C LEU A 289 -0.25 9.61 -24.54
N ILE A 290 0.68 8.71 -24.20
CA ILE A 290 1.20 7.71 -25.13
C ILE A 290 0.07 6.75 -25.55
N PHE A 291 -0.74 6.29 -24.58
CA PHE A 291 -1.86 5.38 -24.82
C PHE A 291 -2.99 5.99 -25.64
N ALA A 292 -3.13 7.32 -25.63
CA ALA A 292 -4.06 8.03 -26.50
C ALA A 292 -3.73 7.83 -28.00
N GLY A 293 -2.45 7.68 -28.33
CA GLY A 293 -2.00 7.38 -29.70
C GLY A 293 -1.92 5.88 -29.97
N LEU A 294 -1.37 5.10 -29.03
CA LEU A 294 -1.21 3.65 -29.20
C LEU A 294 -2.54 2.90 -29.25
N GLY A 295 -3.51 3.25 -28.41
CA GLY A 295 -4.80 2.56 -28.36
C GLY A 295 -5.50 2.55 -29.72
N PRO A 296 -5.71 3.71 -30.35
CA PRO A 296 -6.25 3.82 -31.71
C PRO A 296 -5.45 3.02 -32.75
N ALA A 297 -4.11 3.10 -32.71
CA ALA A 297 -3.27 2.38 -33.66
C ALA A 297 -3.42 0.85 -33.53
N LEU A 298 -3.56 0.34 -32.31
CA LEU A 298 -3.78 -1.08 -32.03
C LEU A 298 -5.23 -1.52 -32.30
N GLY A 299 -6.20 -0.60 -32.27
CA GLY A 299 -7.60 -0.90 -32.51
C GLY A 299 -7.94 -1.08 -33.99
N VAL A 300 -7.25 -0.36 -34.89
CA VAL A 300 -7.50 -0.28 -36.34
C VAL A 300 -6.97 -1.50 -37.12
N VAL A 301 -6.84 -2.67 -36.49
CA VAL A 301 -6.38 -3.86 -37.22
C VAL A 301 -7.44 -4.28 -38.24
N PRO A 302 -7.11 -4.31 -39.55
CA PRO A 302 -8.08 -4.65 -40.58
C PRO A 302 -8.54 -6.12 -40.41
N PRO A 303 -9.84 -6.41 -40.56
CA PRO A 303 -10.43 -7.73 -40.29
C PRO A 303 -10.00 -8.85 -41.26
N ARG A 304 -8.96 -8.64 -42.08
CA ARG A 304 -8.48 -9.62 -43.08
C ARG A 304 -7.52 -10.69 -42.52
N LEU A 305 -7.08 -10.58 -41.27
CA LEU A 305 -6.39 -11.69 -40.59
C LEU A 305 -7.27 -12.22 -39.47
N GLY A 306 -7.66 -13.49 -39.59
CA GLY A 306 -8.52 -14.19 -38.64
C GLY A 306 -7.98 -14.17 -37.21
N ARG A 307 -8.91 -14.50 -36.29
CA ARG A 307 -8.88 -14.50 -34.81
C ARG A 307 -7.65 -15.10 -34.07
N SER A 308 -6.53 -15.38 -34.72
CA SER A 308 -5.30 -15.91 -34.11
C SER A 308 -3.98 -15.36 -34.67
N GLY A 309 -4.00 -14.40 -35.60
CA GLY A 309 -2.78 -13.93 -36.28
C GLY A 309 -1.97 -12.82 -35.59
N GLY A 310 -2.51 -12.17 -34.55
CA GLY A 310 -1.94 -10.93 -33.99
C GLY A 310 -0.73 -11.10 -33.05
N TYR A 311 -0.29 -12.33 -32.75
CA TYR A 311 0.85 -12.57 -31.84
C TYR A 311 2.17 -12.89 -32.57
N VAL A 312 2.20 -12.85 -33.89
CA VAL A 312 3.42 -13.02 -34.67
C VAL A 312 3.60 -11.77 -35.51
N ILE A 313 4.28 -10.77 -34.94
CA ILE A 313 5.33 -9.95 -35.57
C ILE A 313 5.64 -8.79 -34.60
N SER A 314 6.93 -8.77 -34.23
CA SER A 314 7.69 -7.75 -33.50
C SER A 314 7.75 -7.85 -31.97
#